data_AF-A0A4R8QUN1-F1
#
_entry.id   AF-A0A4R8QUN1-F1
#
_cell.length_a   1.000
_cell.length_b   1.000
_cell.length_c   1.000
_cell.angle_alpha   90.00
_cell.angle_beta   90.00
_cell.angle_gamma   90.00
#
_symmetry.space_group_name_H-M   'P 1'
#
loop_
_entity.id
_entity.type
_entity.pdbx_description
1 polymer ?
#
loop_
_entity_poly.entity_id
_entity_poly.type
_entity_poly.pdbx_seq_one_letter_code
_entity_poly.pdbx_strand_id
1 'polypeptide(L)'
;MFAGSSTGVHFTSQAEQQLQMLKIHNDTFPSSVYNLYLDNIWDSPPKEEHSRLVAFMVTQFPADAAGILETTIDRWTPLYPIVHKQSTLEEFHRLCQDAENGHLGILCQILGLLALGTLGLPGTCAKDHQHFLCLSERYYAMSASLTSKLQEKPCLKTLQGLEIAQLYLQLSSRCSAASQLGGMATRMAQNLGLHRHSQRFKFDPLETELRRRLWWCQYALDTFSSAYHGMPRLIRDQDVDTDLPSRVDHDQVSRERVAFPLPGEGCQVDTALCMFKLAVIVGEALEKLYTTTRRRGGVAKMALCMFIGPPSPSQRPMRSSQSPWPRVVEPRPS
;
A
#
# COMPACT_ATOMS: atom_id res chain seq x y z
N MET A 1 -11.03 14.12 -11.68
CA MET A 1 -9.77 14.50 -11.01
C MET A 1 -10.10 15.51 -9.92
N PHE A 2 -9.56 15.36 -8.71
CA PHE A 2 -9.91 16.16 -7.54
C PHE A 2 -9.27 17.56 -7.58
N ALA A 3 -10.07 18.60 -7.34
CA ALA A 3 -9.67 20.00 -7.14
C ALA A 3 -10.34 20.55 -5.85
N GLY A 4 -10.12 19.92 -4.71
CA GLY A 4 -10.61 20.40 -3.41
C GLY A 4 -9.60 21.31 -2.66
N SER A 5 -9.94 21.68 -1.43
CA SER A 5 -9.19 22.64 -0.58
C SER A 5 -7.75 22.21 -0.22
N SER A 6 -7.40 20.95 -0.45
CA SER A 6 -6.05 20.40 -0.23
C SER A 6 -5.23 20.25 -1.51
N THR A 7 -5.65 20.87 -2.62
CA THR A 7 -4.93 20.79 -3.90
C THR A 7 -3.90 21.90 -4.07
N GLY A 8 -2.92 21.66 -4.95
CA GLY A 8 -1.95 22.67 -5.34
C GLY A 8 -2.61 23.95 -5.87
N VAL A 9 -3.73 23.83 -6.60
CA VAL A 9 -4.52 24.96 -7.12
C VAL A 9 -5.14 25.78 -6.00
N HIS A 10 -5.69 25.12 -4.98
CA HIS A 10 -6.24 25.83 -3.83
C HIS A 10 -5.14 26.51 -3.01
N PHE A 11 -3.99 25.87 -2.86
CA PHE A 11 -2.82 26.47 -2.22
C PHE A 11 -2.33 27.71 -2.99
N THR A 12 -2.19 27.64 -4.32
CA THR A 12 -1.74 28.78 -5.13
C THR A 12 -2.74 29.93 -5.07
N SER A 13 -4.04 29.64 -5.12
CA SER A 13 -5.10 30.64 -4.96
C SER A 13 -5.06 31.31 -3.59
N GLN A 14 -4.89 30.54 -2.50
CA GLN A 14 -4.77 31.10 -1.15
C GLN A 14 -3.49 31.91 -0.98
N ALA A 15 -2.37 31.44 -1.52
CA ALA A 15 -1.09 32.15 -1.45
C ALA A 15 -1.16 33.49 -2.21
N GLU A 16 -1.77 33.51 -3.40
CA GLU A 16 -2.01 34.75 -4.16
C GLU A 16 -2.84 35.74 -3.33
N GLN A 17 -3.96 35.27 -2.76
CA GLN A 17 -4.84 36.10 -1.94
C GLN A 17 -4.09 36.71 -0.73
N GLN A 18 -3.26 35.93 -0.05
CA GLN A 18 -2.48 36.43 1.10
C GLN A 18 -1.41 37.44 0.67
N LEU A 19 -0.71 37.21 -0.45
CA LEU A 19 0.31 38.13 -0.94
C LEU A 19 -0.27 39.48 -1.40
N GLN A 20 -1.46 39.46 -2.00
CA GLN A 20 -2.21 40.66 -2.37
C GLN A 20 -2.67 41.42 -1.14
N MET A 21 -3.20 40.74 -0.11
CA MET A 21 -3.60 41.38 1.15
C MET A 21 -2.42 42.04 1.87
N LEU A 22 -1.24 41.41 1.85
CA LEU A 22 -0.02 41.93 2.46
C LEU A 22 0.68 43.00 1.60
N LYS A 23 0.16 43.31 0.39
CA LYS A 23 0.75 44.24 -0.58
C LYS A 23 2.19 43.88 -0.98
N ILE A 24 2.54 42.59 -0.91
CA ILE A 24 3.85 42.06 -1.31
C ILE A 24 3.88 41.81 -2.81
N HIS A 25 2.76 41.36 -3.37
CA HIS A 25 2.56 41.14 -4.81
C HIS A 25 1.11 41.45 -5.17
N ASN A 26 0.89 42.41 -6.07
CA ASN A 26 -0.46 42.90 -6.40
C ASN A 26 -1.02 42.30 -7.69
N ASP A 27 -0.19 41.69 -8.52
CA ASP A 27 -0.63 41.07 -9.77
C ASP A 27 -1.19 39.66 -9.51
N THR A 28 -2.09 39.22 -10.38
CA THR A 28 -2.52 37.81 -10.41
C THR A 28 -1.41 36.94 -10.98
N PHE A 29 -1.20 35.78 -10.37
CA PHE A 29 -0.29 34.77 -10.86
C PHE A 29 -0.66 34.31 -12.27
N PRO A 30 0.32 33.93 -13.09
CA PRO A 30 0.07 33.37 -14.42
C PRO A 30 -0.85 32.16 -14.35
N SER A 31 -1.76 32.00 -15.32
CA SER A 31 -2.70 30.88 -15.40
C SER A 31 -2.02 29.51 -15.35
N SER A 32 -0.75 29.42 -15.78
CA SER A 32 0.08 28.21 -15.72
C SER A 32 0.34 27.70 -14.30
N VAL A 33 0.28 28.57 -13.28
CA VAL A 33 0.46 28.22 -11.87
C VAL A 33 -0.78 27.53 -11.29
N TYR A 34 -1.93 27.71 -11.94
CA TYR A 34 -3.19 27.07 -11.59
C TYR A 34 -3.43 25.76 -12.34
N ASN A 35 -2.54 25.39 -13.26
CA ASN A 35 -2.63 24.13 -13.97
C ASN A 35 -2.21 22.99 -13.04
N LEU A 36 -3.13 22.06 -12.79
CA LEU A 36 -2.75 20.73 -12.36
C LEU A 36 -2.07 20.05 -13.55
N TYR A 37 -0.74 19.96 -13.54
CA TYR A 37 0.01 19.20 -14.55
C TYR A 37 -0.38 17.73 -14.48
N LEU A 38 -1.39 17.35 -15.26
CA LEU A 38 -2.02 16.03 -15.24
C LEU A 38 -2.07 15.38 -16.62
N ASP A 39 -1.82 16.15 -17.67
CA ASP A 39 -1.72 15.60 -19.02
C ASP A 39 -0.37 14.92 -19.18
N ASN A 40 -0.44 13.63 -19.48
CA ASN A 40 0.73 12.86 -19.83
C ASN A 40 1.16 13.31 -21.23
N ILE A 41 2.21 14.13 -21.31
CA ILE A 41 2.77 14.64 -22.57
C ILE A 41 3.46 13.50 -23.36
N TRP A 42 3.67 12.35 -22.71
CA TRP A 42 4.27 11.17 -23.30
C TRP A 42 3.21 10.30 -23.96
N ASP A 43 3.44 9.95 -25.23
CA ASP A 43 2.59 9.02 -25.98
C ASP A 43 2.41 7.71 -25.22
N SER A 44 1.17 7.20 -25.18
CA SER A 44 0.94 5.87 -24.61
C SER A 44 1.66 4.82 -25.46
N PRO A 45 2.37 3.85 -24.86
CA PRO A 45 3.02 2.79 -25.61
C PRO A 45 2.01 2.05 -26.52
N PRO A 46 2.47 1.51 -27.66
CA PRO A 46 1.59 0.90 -28.66
C PRO A 46 0.79 -0.27 -28.07
N LYS A 47 -0.51 -0.30 -28.34
CA LYS A 47 -1.46 -1.31 -27.81
C LYS A 47 -1.05 -2.76 -28.10
N GLU A 48 -0.40 -3.01 -29.22
CA GLU A 48 0.02 -4.36 -29.63
C GLU A 48 1.05 -5.01 -28.69
N GLU A 49 1.95 -4.23 -28.09
CA GLU A 49 2.97 -4.77 -27.19
C GLU A 49 2.32 -5.29 -25.90
N HIS A 50 1.36 -4.54 -25.36
CA HIS A 50 0.60 -4.95 -24.17
C HIS A 50 -0.23 -6.21 -24.42
N SER A 51 -0.89 -6.29 -25.58
CA SER A 51 -1.73 -7.43 -25.96
C SER A 51 -0.94 -8.74 -25.96
N ARG A 52 0.24 -8.76 -26.61
CA ARG A 52 1.10 -9.96 -26.67
C ARG A 52 1.63 -10.37 -25.30
N LEU A 53 2.00 -9.41 -24.47
CA LEU A 53 2.48 -9.67 -23.11
C LEU A 53 1.38 -10.30 -22.24
N VAL A 54 0.15 -9.76 -22.30
CA VAL A 54 -0.99 -10.32 -21.56
C VAL A 54 -1.27 -11.74 -22.00
N ALA A 55 -1.41 -11.97 -23.31
CA ALA A 55 -1.64 -13.30 -23.86
C ALA A 55 -0.58 -14.31 -23.40
N PHE A 56 0.71 -13.95 -23.50
CA PHE A 56 1.79 -14.79 -23.01
C PHE A 56 1.66 -15.13 -21.52
N MET A 57 1.40 -14.13 -20.66
CA MET A 57 1.31 -14.36 -19.22
C MET A 57 0.10 -15.22 -18.83
N VAL A 58 -1.04 -15.07 -19.51
CA VAL A 58 -2.24 -15.89 -19.28
C VAL A 58 -1.96 -17.37 -19.56
N THR A 59 -1.13 -17.70 -20.56
CA THR A 59 -0.74 -19.11 -20.83
C THR A 59 0.06 -19.76 -19.70
N GLN A 60 0.63 -18.98 -18.78
CA GLN A 60 1.41 -19.48 -17.65
C GLN A 60 0.53 -19.79 -16.42
N PHE A 61 -0.76 -19.52 -16.49
CA PHE A 61 -1.68 -19.81 -15.40
C PHE A 61 -1.81 -21.32 -15.17
N PRO A 62 -1.94 -21.76 -13.91
CA PRO A 62 -2.14 -23.17 -13.60
C PRO A 62 -3.54 -23.62 -14.07
N ALA A 63 -3.70 -24.92 -14.32
CA ALA A 63 -5.00 -25.47 -14.77
C ALA A 63 -6.14 -25.17 -13.78
N ASP A 64 -5.85 -25.21 -12.47
CA ASP A 64 -6.78 -24.88 -11.39
C ASP A 64 -6.61 -23.43 -10.89
N ALA A 65 -6.36 -22.48 -11.79
CA ALA A 65 -6.21 -21.07 -11.44
C ALA A 65 -7.45 -20.53 -10.70
N ALA A 66 -8.66 -20.86 -11.17
CA ALA A 66 -9.90 -20.40 -10.56
C ALA A 66 -10.04 -20.85 -9.10
N GLY A 67 -9.79 -22.14 -8.81
CA GLY A 67 -9.85 -22.68 -7.45
C GLY A 67 -8.80 -22.07 -6.52
N ILE A 68 -7.58 -21.83 -7.02
CA ILE A 68 -6.53 -21.13 -6.27
C ILE A 68 -6.98 -19.70 -5.94
N LEU A 69 -7.51 -18.95 -6.92
CA LEU A 69 -7.98 -17.59 -6.70
C LEU A 69 -9.09 -17.53 -5.65
N GLU A 70 -10.11 -18.37 -5.80
CA GLU A 70 -11.22 -18.47 -4.84
C GLU A 70 -10.72 -18.76 -3.42
N THR A 71 -9.91 -19.81 -3.25
CA THR A 71 -9.36 -20.19 -1.94
C THR A 71 -8.50 -19.09 -1.33
N THR A 72 -7.74 -18.37 -2.16
CA THR A 72 -6.88 -17.27 -1.71
C THR A 72 -7.71 -16.10 -1.22
N ILE A 73 -8.74 -15.72 -1.97
CA ILE A 73 -9.63 -14.62 -1.60
C ILE A 73 -10.32 -14.94 -0.28
N ASP A 74 -10.88 -16.15 -0.13
CA ASP A 74 -11.58 -16.56 1.10
C ASP A 74 -10.62 -16.61 2.30
N ARG A 75 -9.38 -17.04 2.10
CA ARG A 75 -8.36 -17.10 3.17
C ARG A 75 -7.96 -15.72 3.68
N TRP A 76 -7.80 -14.75 2.78
CA TRP A 76 -7.22 -13.45 3.12
C TRP A 76 -8.25 -12.38 3.42
N THR A 77 -9.46 -12.49 2.89
CA THR A 77 -10.59 -11.57 3.12
C THR A 77 -10.79 -11.18 4.59
N PRO A 78 -10.74 -12.11 5.57
CA PRO A 78 -10.99 -11.76 6.96
C PRO A 78 -9.99 -10.75 7.55
N LEU A 79 -8.78 -10.65 6.99
CA LEU A 79 -7.77 -9.66 7.39
C LEU A 79 -7.67 -8.54 6.36
N TYR A 80 -7.50 -8.90 5.10
CA TYR A 80 -7.26 -7.98 3.99
C TYR A 80 -8.32 -8.17 2.90
N PRO A 81 -9.52 -7.58 3.04
CA PRO A 81 -10.61 -7.66 2.07
C PRO A 81 -10.35 -6.76 0.84
N ILE A 82 -9.21 -6.98 0.17
CA ILE A 82 -8.67 -6.15 -0.92
C ILE A 82 -9.55 -6.23 -2.18
N VAL A 83 -10.13 -7.40 -2.46
CA VAL A 83 -10.85 -7.68 -3.71
C VAL A 83 -12.27 -8.15 -3.44
N HIS A 84 -13.16 -7.96 -4.42
CA HIS A 84 -14.51 -8.51 -4.37
C HIS A 84 -14.57 -9.80 -5.19
N LYS A 85 -14.78 -10.93 -4.50
CA LYS A 85 -14.67 -12.30 -5.04
C LYS A 85 -15.36 -12.48 -6.38
N GLN A 86 -16.67 -12.20 -6.44
CA GLN A 86 -17.48 -12.42 -7.65
C GLN A 86 -16.92 -11.63 -8.85
N SER A 87 -16.71 -10.32 -8.67
CA SER A 87 -16.20 -9.47 -9.76
C SER A 87 -14.79 -9.86 -10.21
N THR A 88 -13.94 -10.33 -9.29
CA THR A 88 -12.57 -10.75 -9.62
C THR A 88 -12.58 -12.06 -10.40
N LEU A 89 -13.43 -13.02 -10.03
CA LEU A 89 -13.58 -14.27 -10.79
C LEU A 89 -14.18 -14.02 -12.17
N GLU A 90 -15.17 -13.13 -12.32
CA GLU A 90 -15.72 -12.76 -13.62
C GLU A 90 -14.69 -12.07 -14.52
N GLU A 91 -13.86 -11.19 -13.98
CA GLU A 91 -12.75 -10.57 -14.72
C GLU A 91 -11.66 -11.57 -15.09
N PHE A 92 -11.36 -12.53 -14.22
CA PHE A 92 -10.43 -13.63 -14.51
C PHE A 92 -10.92 -14.45 -15.71
N HIS A 93 -12.18 -14.91 -15.69
CA HIS A 93 -12.73 -15.69 -16.80
C HIS A 93 -12.73 -14.90 -18.12
N ARG A 94 -13.09 -13.61 -18.09
CA ARG A 94 -13.01 -12.74 -19.27
C ARG A 94 -11.58 -12.59 -19.78
N LEU A 95 -10.59 -12.42 -18.88
CA LEU A 95 -9.18 -12.33 -19.25
C LEU A 95 -8.67 -13.63 -19.91
N CYS A 96 -9.14 -14.79 -19.46
CA CYS A 96 -8.79 -16.07 -20.07
C CYS A 96 -9.46 -16.28 -21.44
N GLN A 97 -10.65 -15.73 -21.66
CA GLN A 97 -11.37 -15.82 -22.94
C GLN A 97 -10.82 -14.84 -23.99
N ASP A 98 -10.47 -13.62 -23.57
CA ASP A 98 -9.99 -12.55 -24.44
C ASP A 98 -8.73 -11.90 -23.86
N ALA A 99 -7.62 -12.64 -23.94
CA ALA A 99 -6.34 -12.19 -23.42
C ALA A 99 -5.75 -11.03 -24.24
N GLU A 100 -6.10 -10.91 -25.52
CA GLU A 100 -5.56 -9.87 -26.41
C GLU A 100 -6.05 -8.48 -26.02
N ASN A 101 -7.27 -8.36 -25.51
CA ASN A 101 -7.83 -7.10 -25.01
C ASN A 101 -7.75 -6.94 -23.49
N GLY A 102 -7.01 -7.81 -22.82
CA GLY A 102 -6.91 -7.82 -21.36
C GLY A 102 -6.22 -6.57 -20.78
N HIS A 103 -6.75 -6.07 -19.66
CA HIS A 103 -6.16 -4.95 -18.94
C HIS A 103 -5.00 -5.39 -18.04
N LEU A 104 -3.85 -4.71 -18.13
CA LEU A 104 -2.67 -4.98 -17.30
C LEU A 104 -2.95 -4.93 -15.79
N GLY A 105 -3.85 -4.04 -15.34
CA GLY A 105 -4.24 -3.95 -13.93
C GLY A 105 -4.95 -5.21 -13.43
N ILE A 106 -5.82 -5.81 -14.24
CA ILE A 106 -6.49 -7.07 -13.92
C ILE A 106 -5.45 -8.21 -13.90
N LEU A 107 -4.58 -8.28 -14.92
CA LEU A 107 -3.51 -9.26 -14.96
C LEU A 107 -2.59 -9.19 -13.73
N CYS A 108 -2.20 -7.99 -13.31
CA CYS A 108 -1.39 -7.78 -12.10
C CYS A 108 -2.12 -8.25 -10.83
N GLN A 109 -3.41 -7.93 -10.69
CA GLN A 109 -4.23 -8.44 -9.59
C GLN A 109 -4.27 -9.97 -9.57
N ILE A 110 -4.54 -10.62 -10.71
CA ILE A 110 -4.61 -12.09 -10.79
C ILE A 110 -3.26 -12.73 -10.49
N LEU A 111 -2.16 -12.21 -11.06
CA LEU A 111 -0.81 -12.71 -10.78
C LEU A 111 -0.45 -12.55 -9.30
N GLY A 112 -0.81 -11.45 -8.67
CA GLY A 112 -0.65 -11.24 -7.23
C GLY A 112 -1.40 -12.29 -6.40
N LEU A 113 -2.68 -12.53 -6.72
CA LEU A 113 -3.49 -13.55 -6.05
C LEU A 113 -2.94 -14.96 -6.25
N LEU A 114 -2.48 -15.30 -7.47
CA LEU A 114 -1.84 -16.59 -7.74
C LEU A 114 -0.53 -16.73 -6.94
N ALA A 115 0.29 -15.68 -6.86
CA ALA A 115 1.51 -15.69 -6.04
C ALA A 115 1.19 -15.93 -4.56
N LEU A 116 0.19 -15.23 -4.03
CA LEU A 116 -0.20 -15.36 -2.63
C LEU A 116 -0.86 -16.72 -2.34
N GLY A 117 -1.67 -17.24 -3.26
CA GLY A 117 -2.37 -18.51 -3.14
C GLY A 117 -1.49 -19.74 -3.24
N THR A 118 -0.43 -19.64 -4.04
CA THR A 118 0.55 -20.70 -4.22
C THR A 118 1.74 -20.60 -3.26
N LEU A 119 1.75 -19.57 -2.40
CA LEU A 119 2.76 -19.42 -1.36
C LEU A 119 2.74 -20.66 -0.47
N GLY A 120 3.85 -21.39 -0.49
CA GLY A 120 4.02 -22.58 0.32
C GLY A 120 3.62 -23.91 -0.27
N LEU A 121 3.08 -23.89 -1.48
CA LEU A 121 2.86 -25.12 -2.24
C LEU A 121 4.17 -25.59 -2.90
N PRO A 122 4.39 -26.91 -3.00
CA PRO A 122 5.59 -27.44 -3.63
C PRO A 122 5.62 -27.05 -5.11
N GLY A 123 6.74 -26.47 -5.56
CA GLY A 123 7.01 -26.18 -6.96
C GLY A 123 8.11 -27.06 -7.55
N THR A 124 8.14 -27.18 -8.88
CA THR A 124 9.28 -27.77 -9.61
C THR A 124 10.30 -26.67 -9.92
N CYS A 125 11.56 -26.85 -9.50
CA CYS A 125 12.64 -25.91 -9.80
C CYS A 125 13.87 -26.66 -10.34
N ALA A 126 14.59 -26.04 -11.27
CA ALA A 126 15.82 -26.59 -11.86
C ALA A 126 17.08 -26.29 -11.02
N LYS A 127 16.97 -25.51 -9.94
CA LYS A 127 18.11 -25.11 -9.08
C LYS A 127 17.76 -25.34 -7.61
N ASP A 128 18.79 -25.63 -6.80
CA ASP A 128 18.75 -25.85 -5.35
C ASP A 128 18.32 -24.56 -4.63
N HIS A 129 17.01 -24.34 -4.49
CA HIS A 129 16.41 -23.17 -3.84
C HIS A 129 15.29 -23.61 -2.90
N GLN A 130 14.86 -22.72 -2.01
CA GLN A 130 13.76 -22.99 -1.08
C GLN A 130 12.47 -23.33 -1.84
N HIS A 131 12.16 -24.63 -1.99
CA HIS A 131 11.06 -25.15 -2.82
C HIS A 131 9.68 -24.54 -2.47
N PHE A 132 9.51 -24.07 -1.23
CA PHE A 132 8.27 -23.47 -0.71
C PHE A 132 7.87 -22.16 -1.41
N LEU A 133 8.82 -21.43 -2.01
CA LEU A 133 8.56 -20.15 -2.69
C LEU A 133 8.60 -20.24 -4.22
N CYS A 134 9.11 -21.34 -4.79
CA CYS A 134 9.40 -21.39 -6.22
C CYS A 134 8.16 -21.19 -7.10
N LEU A 135 7.03 -21.82 -6.74
CA LEU A 135 5.80 -21.71 -7.50
C LEU A 135 5.22 -20.29 -7.43
N SER A 136 5.15 -19.72 -6.24
CA SER A 136 4.64 -18.37 -6.01
C SER A 136 5.53 -17.29 -6.62
N GLU A 137 6.84 -17.50 -6.60
CA GLU A 137 7.82 -16.54 -7.13
C GLU A 137 7.68 -16.34 -8.63
N ARG A 138 7.29 -17.38 -9.37
CA ARG A 138 6.98 -17.25 -10.81
C ARG A 138 5.91 -16.20 -11.05
N TYR A 139 4.78 -16.29 -10.34
CA TYR A 139 3.66 -15.36 -10.53
C TYR A 139 3.99 -13.96 -10.00
N TYR A 140 4.71 -13.87 -8.88
CA TYR A 140 5.18 -12.60 -8.36
C TYR A 140 6.15 -11.91 -9.33
N ALA A 141 7.12 -12.63 -9.90
CA ALA A 141 8.09 -12.08 -10.84
C ALA A 141 7.40 -11.53 -12.10
N MET A 142 6.39 -12.25 -12.61
CA MET A 142 5.55 -11.75 -13.70
C MET A 142 4.81 -10.46 -13.30
N SER A 143 4.17 -10.44 -12.12
CA SER A 143 3.50 -9.23 -11.61
C SER A 143 4.46 -8.05 -11.45
N ALA A 144 5.64 -8.29 -10.86
CA ALA A 144 6.65 -7.27 -10.64
C ALA A 144 7.19 -6.66 -11.94
N SER A 145 7.24 -7.44 -13.03
CA SER A 145 7.63 -6.95 -14.36
C SER A 145 6.64 -5.96 -14.98
N LEU A 146 5.39 -5.93 -14.47
CA LEU A 146 4.34 -5.01 -14.93
C LEU A 146 4.35 -3.69 -14.15
N THR A 147 4.99 -3.65 -12.98
CA THR A 147 4.91 -2.53 -12.04
C THR A 147 5.24 -1.17 -12.66
N SER A 148 6.30 -1.07 -13.49
CA SER A 148 6.66 0.19 -14.15
C SER A 148 5.59 0.68 -15.12
N LYS A 149 5.01 -0.22 -15.92
CA LYS A 149 3.95 0.09 -16.90
C LYS A 149 2.65 0.54 -16.22
N LEU A 150 2.42 0.07 -15.00
CA LEU A 150 1.19 0.32 -14.24
C LEU A 150 1.19 1.67 -13.50
N GLN A 151 2.35 2.30 -13.31
CA GLN A 151 2.49 3.59 -12.61
C GLN A 151 1.87 4.76 -13.40
N GLU A 152 1.88 4.70 -14.73
CA GLU A 152 1.42 5.80 -15.59
C GLU A 152 -0.08 6.03 -15.53
N LYS A 153 -0.87 4.98 -15.29
CA LYS A 153 -2.33 5.01 -15.27
C LYS A 153 -2.85 4.35 -13.99
N PRO A 154 -2.87 5.09 -12.85
CA PRO A 154 -3.35 4.55 -11.60
C PRO A 154 -4.83 4.18 -11.72
N CYS A 155 -5.17 2.96 -11.32
CA CYS A 155 -6.55 2.48 -11.24
C CYS A 155 -6.71 1.53 -10.06
N LEU A 156 -7.96 1.26 -9.67
CA LEU A 156 -8.26 0.45 -8.49
C LEU A 156 -7.70 -0.98 -8.58
N LYS A 157 -7.72 -1.57 -9.79
CA LYS A 157 -7.21 -2.92 -10.05
C LYS A 157 -5.70 -3.01 -9.88
N THR A 158 -4.98 -2.00 -10.37
CA THR A 158 -3.54 -1.89 -10.16
C THR A 158 -3.22 -1.78 -8.68
N LEU A 159 -3.92 -0.91 -7.94
CA LEU A 159 -3.71 -0.76 -6.50
C LEU A 159 -3.92 -2.09 -5.75
N GLN A 160 -5.01 -2.80 -6.07
CA GLN A 160 -5.27 -4.14 -5.53
C GLN A 160 -4.09 -5.08 -5.77
N GLY A 161 -3.57 -5.13 -7.00
CA GLY A 161 -2.38 -5.93 -7.32
C GLY A 161 -1.14 -5.55 -6.52
N LEU A 162 -0.90 -4.25 -6.32
CA LEU A 162 0.24 -3.75 -5.51
C LEU A 162 0.11 -4.13 -4.03
N GLU A 163 -1.07 -3.98 -3.42
CA GLU A 163 -1.31 -4.37 -2.02
C GLU A 163 -1.15 -5.89 -1.81
N ILE A 164 -1.66 -6.70 -2.75
CA ILE A 164 -1.48 -8.16 -2.71
C ILE A 164 0.00 -8.54 -2.86
N ALA A 165 0.72 -7.90 -3.78
CA ALA A 165 2.14 -8.13 -3.96
C ALA A 165 2.96 -7.66 -2.75
N GLN A 166 2.55 -6.59 -2.07
CA GLN A 166 3.15 -6.14 -0.82
C GLN A 166 2.98 -7.19 0.29
N LEU A 167 1.77 -7.73 0.45
CA LEU A 167 1.50 -8.84 1.38
C LEU A 167 2.39 -10.04 1.08
N TYR A 168 2.46 -10.47 -0.18
CA TYR A 168 3.33 -11.56 -0.60
C TYR A 168 4.81 -11.31 -0.25
N LEU A 169 5.31 -10.09 -0.46
CA LEU A 169 6.68 -9.72 -0.12
C LEU A 169 6.95 -9.76 1.40
N GLN A 170 5.99 -9.33 2.22
CA GLN A 170 6.11 -9.44 3.69
C GLN A 170 6.18 -10.91 4.12
N LEU A 171 5.30 -11.76 3.57
CA LEU A 171 5.23 -13.18 3.92
C LEU A 171 6.42 -14.00 3.39
N SER A 172 7.04 -13.54 2.30
CA SER A 172 8.31 -14.10 1.79
C SER A 172 9.56 -13.46 2.40
N SER A 173 9.42 -12.73 3.51
CA SER A 173 10.51 -12.11 4.27
C SER A 173 11.34 -11.08 3.49
N ARG A 174 10.80 -10.49 2.43
CA ARG A 174 11.45 -9.44 1.61
C ARG A 174 10.97 -8.05 2.04
N CYS A 175 11.17 -7.75 3.33
CA CYS A 175 10.65 -6.56 3.99
C CYS A 175 11.05 -5.23 3.34
N SER A 176 12.28 -5.11 2.84
CA SER A 176 12.73 -3.89 2.16
C SER A 176 11.94 -3.66 0.86
N ALA A 177 11.79 -4.71 0.04
CA ALA A 177 10.99 -4.63 -1.18
C ALA A 177 9.51 -4.36 -0.86
N ALA A 178 8.96 -5.00 0.18
CA ALA A 178 7.61 -4.75 0.65
C ALA A 178 7.41 -3.28 1.05
N SER A 179 8.37 -2.68 1.77
CA SER A 179 8.30 -1.27 2.18
C SER A 179 8.31 -0.32 0.99
N GLN A 180 9.14 -0.59 -0.03
CA GLN A 180 9.20 0.24 -1.25
C GLN A 180 7.90 0.13 -2.04
N LEU A 181 7.38 -1.09 -2.18
CA LEU A 181 6.11 -1.33 -2.87
C LEU A 181 4.94 -0.70 -2.10
N GLY A 182 4.97 -0.73 -0.76
CA GLY A 182 4.01 -0.03 0.09
C GLY A 182 4.04 1.48 -0.09
N GLY A 183 5.22 2.08 -0.25
CA GLY A 183 5.36 3.49 -0.64
C GLY A 183 4.62 3.82 -1.93
N MET A 184 4.75 2.96 -2.93
CA MET A 184 4.07 3.11 -4.21
C MET A 184 2.56 2.93 -4.10
N ALA A 185 2.10 1.89 -3.41
CA ALA A 185 0.68 1.62 -3.20
C ALA A 185 0.01 2.76 -2.42
N THR A 186 0.65 3.27 -1.36
CA THR A 186 0.16 4.43 -0.59
C THR A 186 0.02 5.66 -1.49
N ARG A 187 1.01 5.96 -2.32
CA ARG A 187 0.94 7.11 -3.25
C ARG A 187 -0.17 6.92 -4.29
N MET A 188 -0.33 5.70 -4.83
CA MET A 188 -1.40 5.40 -5.78
C MET A 188 -2.78 5.53 -5.15
N ALA A 189 -2.98 5.01 -3.95
CA ALA A 189 -4.23 5.17 -3.19
C ALA A 189 -4.56 6.65 -2.96
N GLN A 190 -3.55 7.47 -2.63
CA GLN A 190 -3.72 8.92 -2.50
C GLN A 190 -4.11 9.58 -3.83
N ASN A 191 -3.45 9.24 -4.94
CA ASN A 191 -3.77 9.74 -6.27
C ASN A 191 -5.20 9.39 -6.71
N LEU A 192 -5.67 8.21 -6.32
CA LEU A 192 -7.03 7.73 -6.55
C LEU A 192 -8.07 8.34 -5.58
N GLY A 193 -7.62 9.12 -4.59
CA GLY A 193 -8.47 9.81 -3.62
C GLY A 193 -9.00 8.93 -2.48
N LEU A 194 -8.43 7.75 -2.23
CA LEU A 194 -8.94 6.78 -1.25
C LEU A 194 -8.82 7.23 0.21
N HIS A 195 -7.89 8.15 0.49
CA HIS A 195 -7.73 8.83 1.78
C HIS A 195 -8.80 9.87 2.09
N ARG A 196 -9.71 10.10 1.12
CA ARG A 196 -10.80 11.06 1.25
C ARG A 196 -12.16 10.41 1.47
N HIS A 197 -13.01 11.07 2.23
CA HIS A 197 -14.39 10.66 2.45
C HIS A 197 -15.12 10.39 1.11
N SER A 198 -15.68 9.18 0.98
CA SER A 198 -16.23 8.67 -0.28
C SER A 198 -17.43 9.47 -0.80
N GLN A 199 -18.20 10.13 0.07
CA GLN A 199 -19.34 10.97 -0.31
C GLN A 199 -18.96 12.16 -1.21
N ARG A 200 -17.68 12.54 -1.23
CA ARG A 200 -17.15 13.56 -2.15
C ARG A 200 -17.17 13.10 -3.61
N PHE A 201 -17.40 11.81 -3.84
CA PHE A 201 -17.40 11.18 -5.15
C PHE A 201 -18.73 10.44 -5.38
N LYS A 202 -19.14 10.34 -6.65
CA LYS A 202 -20.35 9.64 -7.07
C LYS A 202 -19.98 8.25 -7.61
N PHE A 203 -19.53 7.36 -6.73
CA PHE A 203 -19.26 5.96 -7.08
C PHE A 203 -20.48 5.08 -6.80
N ASP A 204 -20.55 3.93 -7.46
CA ASP A 204 -21.52 2.90 -7.10
C ASP A 204 -21.17 2.28 -5.71
N PRO A 205 -22.14 1.70 -4.99
CA PRO A 205 -21.91 1.13 -3.66
C PRO A 205 -20.77 0.11 -3.57
N LEU A 206 -20.60 -0.74 -4.59
CA LEU A 206 -19.50 -1.72 -4.62
C LEU A 206 -18.14 -1.02 -4.72
N GLU A 207 -18.01 -0.06 -5.63
CA GLU A 207 -16.78 0.71 -5.78
C GLU A 207 -16.50 1.57 -4.54
N THR A 208 -17.52 2.16 -3.92
CA THR A 208 -17.39 2.87 -2.64
C THR A 208 -16.79 1.99 -1.56
N GLU A 209 -17.32 0.78 -1.36
CA GLU A 209 -16.81 -0.11 -0.32
C GLU A 209 -15.43 -0.67 -0.64
N LEU A 210 -15.14 -1.02 -1.90
CA LEU A 210 -13.80 -1.45 -2.29
C LEU A 210 -12.76 -0.37 -2.04
N ARG A 211 -13.07 0.90 -2.33
CA ARG A 211 -12.17 2.03 -2.05
C ARG A 211 -11.90 2.21 -0.56
N ARG A 212 -12.93 2.09 0.29
CA ARG A 212 -12.77 2.12 1.76
C ARG A 212 -11.90 0.96 2.23
N ARG A 213 -12.19 -0.27 1.79
CA ARG A 213 -11.43 -1.46 2.16
C ARG A 213 -9.96 -1.34 1.79
N LEU A 214 -9.65 -0.93 0.55
CA LEU A 214 -8.28 -0.73 0.09
C LEU A 214 -7.54 0.32 0.90
N TRP A 215 -8.17 1.46 1.16
CA TRP A 215 -7.57 2.49 2.00
C TRP A 215 -7.14 1.94 3.36
N TRP A 216 -8.03 1.22 4.03
CA TRP A 216 -7.79 0.71 5.37
C TRP A 216 -6.85 -0.51 5.40
N CYS A 217 -6.87 -1.36 4.37
CA CYS A 217 -5.85 -2.38 4.14
C CYS A 217 -4.46 -1.73 4.07
N GLN A 218 -4.30 -0.71 3.23
CA GLN A 218 -3.01 -0.03 3.09
C GLN A 218 -2.60 0.73 4.35
N TYR A 219 -3.55 1.34 5.05
CA TYR A 219 -3.32 1.98 6.35
C TYR A 219 -2.75 0.99 7.38
N ALA A 220 -3.36 -0.19 7.49
CA ALA A 220 -2.89 -1.24 8.39
C ALA A 220 -1.51 -1.78 7.96
N LEU A 221 -1.32 -2.04 6.67
CA LEU A 221 -0.05 -2.50 6.11
C LEU A 221 1.10 -1.53 6.41
N ASP A 222 0.90 -0.23 6.19
CA ASP A 222 1.88 0.83 6.52
C ASP A 222 2.16 0.82 8.02
N THR A 223 1.12 0.88 8.85
CA THR A 223 1.26 1.02 10.30
C THR A 223 1.96 -0.17 10.95
N PHE A 224 1.57 -1.40 10.64
CA PHE A 224 2.21 -2.59 11.20
C PHE A 224 3.62 -2.79 10.65
N SER A 225 3.86 -2.49 9.37
CA SER A 225 5.22 -2.54 8.81
C SER A 225 6.15 -1.54 9.50
N SER A 226 5.68 -0.32 9.72
CA SER A 226 6.42 0.71 10.43
C SER A 226 6.71 0.32 11.88
N ALA A 227 5.71 -0.24 12.58
CA ALA A 227 5.89 -0.75 13.93
C ALA A 227 6.94 -1.85 14.01
N TYR A 228 6.87 -2.83 13.10
CA TYR A 228 7.73 -4.00 13.10
C TYR A 228 9.18 -3.67 12.68
N HIS A 229 9.36 -2.81 11.67
CA HIS A 229 10.69 -2.45 11.16
C HIS A 229 11.30 -1.20 11.80
N GLY A 230 10.57 -0.51 12.68
CA GLY A 230 11.01 0.77 13.28
C GLY A 230 11.10 1.92 12.28
N MET A 231 10.35 1.86 11.18
CA MET A 231 10.32 2.88 10.14
C MET A 231 9.26 3.94 10.45
N PRO A 232 9.42 5.20 10.00
CA PRO A 232 8.33 6.17 10.01
C PRO A 232 7.14 5.66 9.19
N ARG A 233 5.91 6.03 9.59
CA ARG A 233 4.72 5.76 8.77
C ARG A 233 4.68 6.67 7.55
N LEU A 234 4.13 6.16 6.46
CA LEU A 234 3.88 6.91 5.24
C LEU A 234 2.59 7.73 5.34
N ILE A 235 1.58 7.19 6.02
CA ILE A 235 0.25 7.80 6.16
C ILE A 235 0.19 8.61 7.45
N ARG A 236 -0.21 9.88 7.32
CA ARG A 236 -0.42 10.81 8.43
C ARG A 236 -1.91 10.88 8.74
N ASP A 237 -2.28 10.71 10.00
CA ASP A 237 -3.69 10.63 10.40
C ASP A 237 -4.46 11.93 10.12
N GLN A 238 -3.79 13.07 10.23
CA GLN A 238 -4.34 14.40 9.92
C GLN A 238 -4.79 14.58 8.46
N ASP A 239 -4.31 13.73 7.54
CA ASP A 239 -4.63 13.81 6.11
C ASP A 239 -5.77 12.85 5.72
N VAL A 240 -6.32 12.09 6.67
CA VAL A 240 -7.33 11.04 6.45
C VAL A 240 -8.70 11.47 6.94
N ASP A 241 -9.70 11.45 6.06
CA ASP A 241 -11.11 11.61 6.43
C ASP A 241 -12.03 10.51 5.87
N THR A 242 -11.44 9.38 5.46
CA THR A 242 -12.18 8.19 5.01
C THR A 242 -12.78 7.42 6.18
N ASP A 243 -14.07 7.09 6.10
CA ASP A 243 -14.72 6.22 7.10
C ASP A 243 -14.15 4.80 7.07
N LEU A 244 -14.25 4.09 8.20
CA LEU A 244 -14.05 2.65 8.22
C LEU A 244 -14.99 1.94 7.23
N PRO A 245 -14.59 0.79 6.67
CA PRO A 245 -15.46 0.01 5.79
C PRO A 245 -16.76 -0.38 6.48
N SER A 246 -17.82 -0.52 5.69
CA SER A 246 -19.09 -1.03 6.21
C SER A 246 -18.92 -2.49 6.66
N ARG A 247 -19.62 -2.86 7.74
CA ARG A 247 -19.67 -4.24 8.25
C ARG A 247 -20.58 -5.09 7.37
N VAL A 248 -20.10 -5.48 6.20
CA VAL A 248 -20.83 -6.24 5.17
C VAL A 248 -19.93 -7.25 4.47
N ASP A 249 -20.47 -8.44 4.17
CA ASP A 249 -19.74 -9.49 3.47
C ASP A 249 -19.64 -9.23 1.96
N HIS A 250 -18.77 -9.97 1.28
CA HIS A 250 -18.54 -9.77 -0.16
C HIS A 250 -19.78 -10.05 -1.00
N ASP A 251 -20.52 -11.11 -0.68
CA ASP A 251 -21.76 -11.52 -1.35
C ASP A 251 -22.95 -10.58 -1.06
N GLN A 252 -22.82 -9.74 -0.03
CA GLN A 252 -23.83 -8.77 0.38
C GLN A 252 -23.65 -7.38 -0.26
N VAL A 253 -22.58 -7.17 -1.05
CA VAL A 253 -22.29 -5.90 -1.73
C VAL A 253 -22.39 -6.08 -3.24
N SER A 254 -23.19 -5.23 -3.88
CA SER A 254 -23.37 -5.19 -5.34
C SER A 254 -23.30 -3.75 -5.84
N ARG A 255 -23.35 -3.56 -7.18
CA ARG A 255 -23.35 -2.23 -7.79
C ARG A 255 -24.66 -1.47 -7.54
N GLU A 256 -25.71 -2.16 -7.14
CA GLU A 256 -27.04 -1.57 -6.94
C GLU A 256 -27.39 -1.43 -5.46
N ARG A 257 -26.96 -2.38 -4.63
CA ARG A 257 -27.36 -2.46 -3.22
C ARG A 257 -26.27 -2.98 -2.30
N VAL A 258 -26.40 -2.62 -1.03
CA VAL A 258 -25.64 -3.16 0.10
C VAL A 258 -26.64 -3.76 1.08
N ALA A 259 -26.49 -5.04 1.40
CA ALA A 259 -27.26 -5.73 2.43
C ALA A 259 -26.44 -5.76 3.73
N PHE A 260 -27.08 -5.42 4.85
CA PHE A 260 -26.43 -5.44 6.16
C PHE A 260 -26.78 -6.72 6.91
N PRO A 261 -25.84 -7.30 7.67
CA PRO A 261 -26.09 -8.49 8.49
C PRO A 261 -27.10 -8.17 9.59
N LEU A 262 -27.85 -9.19 10.01
CA LEU A 262 -28.79 -9.03 11.13
C LEU A 262 -28.01 -8.85 12.45
N PRO A 263 -28.64 -8.22 13.47
CA PRO A 263 -28.03 -8.12 14.80
C PRO A 263 -27.66 -9.51 15.34
N GLY A 264 -26.40 -9.72 15.69
CA GLY A 264 -25.88 -10.98 16.23
C GLY A 264 -25.26 -11.93 15.21
N GLU A 265 -25.42 -11.69 13.90
CA GLU A 265 -24.70 -12.45 12.88
C GLU A 265 -23.24 -11.99 12.78
N GLY A 266 -22.33 -12.95 12.66
CA GLY A 266 -20.92 -12.69 12.36
C GLY A 266 -20.74 -12.21 10.92
N CYS A 267 -19.68 -11.43 10.69
CA CYS A 267 -19.34 -10.90 9.37
C CYS A 267 -17.88 -11.23 9.07
N GLN A 268 -17.57 -11.66 7.85
CA GLN A 268 -16.21 -12.04 7.42
C GLN A 268 -15.21 -10.90 7.66
N VAL A 269 -15.66 -9.65 7.52
CA VAL A 269 -14.80 -8.46 7.70
C VAL A 269 -14.68 -7.98 9.15
N ASP A 270 -15.32 -8.64 10.13
CA ASP A 270 -15.24 -8.22 11.54
C ASP A 270 -13.79 -8.18 12.05
N THR A 271 -12.99 -9.19 11.70
CA THR A 271 -11.58 -9.26 12.06
C THR A 271 -10.78 -8.12 11.41
N ALA A 272 -11.03 -7.82 10.13
CA ALA A 272 -10.40 -6.70 9.43
C ALA A 272 -10.74 -5.37 10.08
N LEU A 273 -12.01 -5.14 10.45
CA LEU A 273 -12.43 -3.92 11.15
C LEU A 273 -11.72 -3.74 12.51
N CYS A 274 -11.58 -4.83 13.27
CA CYS A 274 -10.82 -4.82 14.52
C CYS A 274 -9.34 -4.52 14.26
N MET A 275 -8.74 -5.12 13.22
CA MET A 275 -7.36 -4.88 12.83
C MET A 275 -7.12 -3.43 12.40
N PHE A 276 -8.06 -2.81 11.67
CA PHE A 276 -7.97 -1.41 11.27
C PHE A 276 -8.03 -0.46 12.46
N LYS A 277 -8.94 -0.72 13.41
CA LYS A 277 -9.00 0.04 14.67
C LYS A 277 -7.71 -0.12 15.48
N LEU A 278 -7.15 -1.33 15.54
CA LEU A 278 -5.86 -1.56 16.18
C LEU A 278 -4.73 -0.81 15.48
N ALA A 279 -4.72 -0.78 14.14
CA ALA A 279 -3.75 -0.02 13.39
C ALA A 279 -3.79 1.47 13.76
N VAL A 280 -4.98 2.08 13.93
CA VAL A 280 -5.09 3.47 14.40
C VAL A 280 -4.42 3.66 15.76
N ILE A 281 -4.69 2.78 16.72
CA ILE A 281 -4.11 2.85 18.07
C ILE A 281 -2.58 2.69 18.02
N VAL A 282 -2.08 1.70 17.27
CA VAL A 282 -0.64 1.48 17.08
C VAL A 282 0.00 2.68 16.39
N GLY A 283 -0.69 3.25 15.41
CA GLY A 283 -0.29 4.45 14.71
C GLY A 283 -0.07 5.62 15.67
N GLU A 284 -1.06 5.92 16.52
CA GLU A 284 -0.94 6.97 17.52
C GLU A 284 0.20 6.71 18.50
N ALA A 285 0.39 5.45 18.91
CA ALA A 285 1.47 5.08 19.81
C ALA A 285 2.85 5.31 19.16
N LEU A 286 3.02 4.97 17.88
CA LEU A 286 4.25 5.24 17.13
C LEU A 286 4.58 6.73 17.07
N GLU A 287 3.58 7.57 16.78
CA GLU A 287 3.78 9.02 16.71
C GLU A 287 4.13 9.63 18.07
N LYS A 288 3.43 9.21 19.13
CA LYS A 288 3.64 9.75 20.48
C LYS A 288 4.94 9.25 21.12
N LEU A 289 5.30 7.98 20.92
CA LEU A 289 6.35 7.31 21.70
C LEU A 289 7.66 7.08 20.93
N TYR A 290 7.64 7.04 19.59
CA TYR A 290 8.79 6.64 18.77
C TYR A 290 9.35 7.77 17.89
N THR A 291 8.89 9.02 18.07
CA THR A 291 9.46 10.19 17.39
C THR A 291 10.87 10.51 17.89
N THR A 292 11.82 10.63 16.95
CA THR A 292 13.25 10.88 17.22
C THR A 292 13.52 12.19 17.95
N THR A 293 12.67 13.20 17.73
CA THR A 293 12.77 14.52 18.35
C THR A 293 12.35 14.53 19.83
N ARG A 294 11.31 13.77 20.20
CA ARG A 294 10.80 13.73 21.58
C ARG A 294 11.52 12.70 22.46
N ARG A 295 12.02 11.60 21.90
CA ARG A 295 12.59 10.47 22.67
C ARG A 295 13.90 10.75 23.42
N ARG A 296 14.64 11.82 23.10
CA ARG A 296 16.00 12.05 23.63
C ARG A 296 16.29 13.47 24.12
N GLY A 297 15.28 14.34 24.19
CA GLY A 297 15.53 15.78 24.30
C GLY A 297 16.47 16.26 23.18
N GLY A 298 16.36 15.66 21.98
CA GLY A 298 17.31 15.83 20.89
C GLY A 298 17.44 17.29 20.48
N VAL A 299 16.33 18.03 20.48
CA VAL A 299 16.31 19.48 20.23
C VAL A 299 17.10 20.25 21.29
N ALA A 300 16.96 19.91 22.57
CA ALA A 300 17.74 20.52 23.65
C ALA A 300 19.23 20.15 23.58
N LYS A 301 19.57 18.90 23.21
CA LYS A 301 20.97 18.48 22.98
C LYS A 301 21.59 19.13 21.74
N MET A 302 20.83 19.29 20.65
CA MET A 302 21.29 19.96 19.44
C MET A 302 21.47 21.46 19.67
N ALA A 303 20.56 22.10 20.43
CA ALA A 303 20.74 23.47 20.88
C ALA A 303 21.99 23.62 21.76
N LEU A 304 22.19 22.72 22.72
CA LEU A 304 23.37 22.73 23.60
C LEU A 304 24.69 22.57 22.81
N CYS A 305 24.70 21.74 21.75
CA CYS A 305 25.85 21.58 20.86
C CYS A 305 26.12 22.79 19.94
N MET A 306 25.12 23.63 19.65
CA MET A 306 25.34 24.85 18.87
C MET A 306 25.89 26.01 19.72
N PHE A 307 25.59 26.03 21.03
CA PHE A 307 26.06 27.08 21.94
C PHE A 307 27.40 26.77 22.61
N ILE A 308 27.82 25.50 22.66
CA ILE A 308 29.10 25.09 23.23
C ILE A 308 30.01 24.69 22.08
N GLY A 309 30.93 25.58 21.69
CA GLY A 309 31.99 25.28 20.72
C GLY A 309 32.80 24.04 21.11
N PRO A 310 33.57 23.43 20.18
CA PRO A 310 34.23 22.15 20.42
C PRO A 310 35.13 22.22 21.67
N PRO A 311 35.11 21.19 22.54
CA PRO A 311 35.90 21.23 23.77
C PRO A 311 37.38 21.16 23.44
N SER A 312 38.19 21.90 24.21
CA SER A 312 39.65 21.89 24.10
C SER A 312 40.21 20.50 24.43
N PRO A 313 41.40 20.13 23.90
CA PRO A 313 41.91 18.75 23.94
C PRO A 313 42.20 18.21 25.35
N SER A 314 42.17 19.05 26.39
CA SER A 314 42.57 18.71 27.76
C SER A 314 41.46 18.09 28.61
N GLN A 315 40.23 17.93 28.12
CA GLN A 315 39.09 17.40 28.88
C GLN A 315 38.53 16.06 28.35
N ARG A 316 39.35 15.16 27.81
CA ARG A 316 38.90 13.78 27.56
C ARG A 316 39.12 12.93 28.82
N PRO A 317 38.09 12.31 29.42
CA PRO A 317 38.29 11.32 30.45
C PRO A 317 38.88 10.04 29.84
N MET A 318 39.85 9.43 30.55
CA MET A 318 40.38 8.10 30.20
C MET A 318 39.25 7.07 30.09
N ARG A 319 39.18 6.36 28.95
CA ARG A 319 38.27 5.24 28.75
C ARG A 319 38.62 4.11 29.73
N SER A 320 37.77 3.85 30.71
CA SER A 320 37.77 2.59 31.44
C SER A 320 37.15 1.50 30.57
N SER A 321 37.92 0.45 30.29
CA SER A 321 37.49 -0.74 29.57
C SER A 321 36.56 -1.60 30.44
N GLN A 322 35.24 -1.48 30.28
CA GLN A 322 34.29 -2.51 30.70
C GLN A 322 33.22 -2.68 29.61
N SER A 323 33.15 -3.88 29.03
CA SER A 323 32.16 -4.29 28.04
C SER A 323 30.87 -4.78 28.74
N PRO A 324 29.67 -4.50 28.21
CA PRO A 324 28.41 -4.82 28.90
C PRO A 324 27.67 -6.01 28.27
N TRP A 325 28.33 -7.14 28.03
CA TRP A 325 27.64 -8.35 27.51
C TRP A 325 28.00 -9.59 28.34
N PRO A 326 27.02 -10.39 28.81
CA PRO A 326 27.30 -11.67 29.46
C PRO A 326 27.79 -12.69 28.43
N ARG A 327 28.84 -13.46 28.76
CA ARG A 327 29.36 -14.54 27.91
C ARG A 327 28.36 -15.68 27.87
N VAL A 328 28.00 -16.11 26.66
CA VAL A 328 27.27 -17.35 26.39
C VAL A 328 28.21 -18.52 26.70
N VAL A 329 27.74 -19.47 27.52
CA VAL A 329 28.43 -20.73 27.83
C VAL A 329 27.97 -21.78 26.81
N GLU A 330 28.89 -22.29 26.00
CA GLU A 330 28.62 -23.43 25.11
C GLU A 330 28.65 -24.76 25.88
N PRO A 331 27.82 -25.77 25.54
CA PRO A 331 27.85 -27.08 26.17
C PRO A 331 28.96 -27.96 25.57
N ARG A 332 29.66 -28.71 26.43
CA ARG A 332 30.67 -29.68 25.98
C ARG A 332 30.00 -30.94 25.41
N PRO A 333 30.56 -31.55 24.35
CA PRO A 333 30.14 -32.87 23.91
C PRO A 333 30.70 -33.95 24.84
N SER A 334 29.89 -34.98 25.09
CA SER A 334 30.24 -36.25 25.73
C SER A 334 30.94 -37.20 24.77
#